data_AF-A0A1F3BRJ9-F1
#
_entry.id   AF-A0A1F3BRJ9-F1
#
_cell.length_a   1.000
_cell.length_b   1.000
_cell.length_c   1.000
_cell.angle_alpha   90.00
_cell.angle_beta   90.00
_cell.angle_gamma   90.00
#
_symmetry.space_group_name_H-M   'P 1'
#
loop_
_entity.id
_entity.type
_entity.pdbx_description
1 polymer ?
#
loop_
_entity_poly.entity_id
_entity_poly.type
_entity_poly.pdbx_seq_one_letter_code
_entity_poly.pdbx_strand_id
1 'polypeptide(L)' 'MKTVIEKHKKVATHLEEAAKLHHEAAKNHEEGNHDKAHSSTVKANGHTEHAKEIDKEIKKHHVGEKK' A
#
# COMPACT_ATOMS: atom_id res chain seq x y z
N MET A 1 8.23 21.39 5.39
CA MET A 1 7.22 20.32 5.63
C MET A 1 6.39 19.91 4.40
N LYS A 2 6.71 20.31 3.16
CA LYS A 2 6.02 19.79 1.96
C LYS A 2 6.22 18.28 1.76
N THR A 3 7.37 17.77 2.18
CA THR A 3 7.79 16.37 2.04
C THR A 3 6.89 15.37 2.78
N VAL A 4 6.38 15.70 3.98
CA VAL A 4 5.53 14.78 4.76
C VAL A 4 4.13 14.68 4.15
N ILE A 5 3.57 15.78 3.68
CA ILE A 5 2.27 15.80 2.98
C ILE A 5 2.36 14.98 1.70
N GLU A 6 3.44 15.13 0.93
CA GLU A 6 3.67 14.34 -0.28
C GLU A 6 3.88 12.85 0.03
N LYS A 7 4.58 12.52 1.12
CA LYS A 7 4.72 11.13 1.59
C LYS A 7 3.36 10.54 1.97
N HIS A 8 2.49 11.27 2.68
CA HIS A 8 1.13 10.82 2.97
C HIS A 8 0.30 10.59 1.71
N LYS A 9 0.40 11.48 0.71
CA LYS A 9 -0.27 11.28 -0.58
C LYS A 9 0.22 10.02 -1.29
N LYS A 10 1.53 9.77 -1.30
CA LYS A 10 2.11 8.53 -1.86
C LYS A 10 1.61 7.29 -1.13
N VAL A 11 1.57 7.30 0.20
CA VAL A 11 1.00 6.20 1.00
C VAL A 11 -0.43 5.93 0.58
N ALA A 12 -1.27 6.97 0.48
CA ALA A 12 -2.66 6.82 0.04
C ALA A 12 -2.76 6.21 -1.36
N THR A 13 -1.95 6.65 -2.32
CA THR A 13 -1.92 6.06 -3.67
C THR A 13 -1.54 4.57 -3.65
N HIS A 14 -0.49 4.20 -2.91
CA HIS A 14 -0.09 2.79 -2.82
C HIS A 14 -1.18 1.93 -2.15
N LEU A 15 -1.84 2.44 -1.11
CA LEU A 15 -2.93 1.72 -0.45
C LEU A 15 -4.18 1.59 -1.33
N GLU A 16 -4.50 2.62 -2.13
CA GLU A 16 -5.60 2.56 -3.09
C GLU A 16 -5.35 1.48 -4.16
N GLU A 17 -4.14 1.43 -4.72
CA GLU A 17 -3.75 0.41 -5.70
C GLU A 17 -3.76 -1.00 -5.06
N ALA A 18 -3.25 -1.13 -3.83
CA ALA A 18 -3.32 -2.39 -3.09
C ALA A 18 -4.78 -2.84 -2.86
N ALA A 19 -5.67 -1.91 -2.52
CA ALA A 19 -7.09 -2.21 -2.35
C ALA A 19 -7.72 -2.71 -3.65
N LYS A 20 -7.47 -2.05 -4.79
CA LYS A 20 -7.95 -2.48 -6.11
C LYS A 20 -7.47 -3.89 -6.45
N LEU A 21 -6.19 -4.18 -6.22
CA LEU A 21 -5.60 -5.49 -6.48
C LEU A 21 -6.18 -6.59 -5.56
N HIS A 22 -6.50 -6.28 -4.30
CA HIS A 22 -7.20 -7.21 -3.42
C HIS A 22 -8.63 -7.49 -3.87
N HIS A 23 -9.35 -6.48 -4.38
CA HIS A 23 -10.68 -6.70 -4.98
C HIS A 23 -10.58 -7.58 -6.23
N GLU A 24 -9.57 -7.35 -7.07
CA GLU A 24 -9.32 -8.18 -8.25
C GLU A 24 -8.94 -9.62 -7.85
N ALA A 25 -8.14 -9.81 -6.79
CA ALA A 25 -7.82 -11.12 -6.27
C ALA A 25 -9.08 -11.85 -5.76
N ALA A 26 -9.95 -11.16 -5.02
CA ALA A 26 -11.22 -11.71 -4.56
C ALA A 26 -12.10 -12.14 -5.74
N LYS A 27 -12.25 -11.29 -6.75
CA LYS A 27 -13.01 -11.62 -7.96
C LYS A 27 -12.43 -12.83 -8.70
N ASN A 28 -11.11 -12.90 -8.87
CA ASN A 28 -10.47 -14.05 -9.49
C ASN A 28 -10.64 -15.33 -8.66
N HIS A 29 -10.69 -15.25 -7.34
CA HIS A 29 -11.02 -16.38 -6.48
C HIS A 29 -12.46 -16.88 -6.70
N GLU A 30 -13.43 -15.97 -6.84
CA GLU A 30 -14.82 -16.32 -7.17
C GLU A 30 -14.95 -16.97 -8.55
N GLU A 31 -14.15 -16.54 -9.52
CA GLU A 31 -14.10 -17.12 -10.87
C GLU A 31 -13.28 -18.42 -10.96
N GLY A 32 -12.71 -18.92 -9.85
CA GLY A 32 -11.87 -20.13 -9.80
C GLY A 32 -10.46 -19.95 -10.37
N ASN A 33 -10.06 -18.72 -10.68
CA ASN A 33 -8.75 -18.37 -11.24
C ASN A 33 -7.71 -18.13 -10.13
N HIS A 34 -7.34 -19.18 -9.41
CA HIS A 34 -6.42 -19.09 -8.28
C HIS A 34 -5.03 -18.51 -8.62
N ASP A 35 -4.52 -18.78 -9.82
CA ASP A 35 -3.20 -18.28 -10.26
C ASP A 35 -3.19 -16.75 -10.42
N LYS A 36 -4.23 -16.21 -11.06
CA LYS A 36 -4.44 -14.76 -11.19
C LYS A 36 -4.69 -14.11 -9.83
N ALA A 37 -5.50 -14.74 -8.98
CA ALA A 37 -5.76 -14.24 -7.64
C ALA A 37 -4.49 -14.16 -6.79
N HIS A 38 -3.61 -15.17 -6.90
CA HIS A 38 -2.31 -15.17 -6.25
C HIS A 38 -1.43 -14.04 -6.77
N SER A 39 -1.36 -13.86 -8.10
CA SER A 39 -0.59 -12.79 -8.72
C SER A 39 -1.06 -11.39 -8.29
N SER A 40 -2.38 -11.15 -8.26
CA SER A 40 -2.94 -9.87 -7.78
C SER A 40 -2.69 -9.66 -6.28
N THR A 41 -2.74 -10.73 -5.47
CA THR A 41 -2.40 -10.66 -4.03
C THR A 41 -0.93 -10.32 -3.79
N VAL A 42 0.00 -10.92 -4.55
CA VAL A 42 1.43 -10.61 -4.46
C VAL A 42 1.69 -9.15 -4.80
N LYS A 43 1.06 -8.63 -5.86
CA LYS A 43 1.16 -7.21 -6.22
C LYS A 43 0.60 -6.32 -5.11
N ALA A 44 -0.58 -6.64 -4.57
CA ALA A 44 -1.20 -5.87 -3.49
C ALA A 44 -0.32 -5.79 -2.24
N ASN A 45 0.30 -6.92 -1.87
CA ASN A 45 1.25 -6.98 -0.76
C ASN A 45 2.46 -6.09 -1.03
N GLY A 46 3.02 -6.11 -2.25
CA GLY A 46 4.11 -5.23 -2.64
C GLY A 46 3.76 -3.75 -2.48
N HIS A 47 2.57 -3.32 -2.90
CA HIS A 47 2.11 -1.94 -2.68
C HIS A 47 1.94 -1.62 -1.18
N THR A 48 1.45 -2.57 -0.39
CA THR A 48 1.28 -2.43 1.06
C THR A 48 2.61 -2.28 1.78
N GLU A 49 3.64 -3.02 1.37
CA GLU A 49 4.99 -2.90 1.94
C GLU A 49 5.61 -1.55 1.63
N HIS A 50 5.54 -1.07 0.39
CA HIS A 50 5.99 0.28 0.03
C HIS A 50 5.27 1.36 0.84
N ALA A 51 3.95 1.23 1.02
CA ALA A 51 3.18 2.17 1.85
C ALA A 51 3.66 2.16 3.31
N LYS A 52 3.96 0.98 3.88
CA LYS A 52 4.50 0.85 5.24
C LYS A 52 5.89 1.47 5.38
N GLU A 53 6.76 1.32 4.38
CA GLU A 53 8.09 1.94 4.41
C GLU A 53 8.00 3.46 4.42
N ILE A 54 7.15 4.04 3.57
CA ILE A 54 6.94 5.49 3.53
C ILE A 54 6.31 5.97 4.85
N ASP A 55 5.33 5.24 5.38
CA ASP A 55 4.70 5.54 6.68
C ASP A 55 5.72 5.50 7.84
N LYS A 56 6.66 4.55 7.81
CA LYS A 56 7.77 4.49 8.77
C LYS A 56 8.66 5.72 8.69
N GLU A 57 8.93 6.23 7.48
CA GLU A 57 9.67 7.48 7.31
C GLU A 57 8.90 8.69 7.84
N ILE A 58 7.60 8.77 7.57
CA ILE A 58 6.72 9.82 8.12
C ILE A 58 6.79 9.81 9.65
N LYS A 59 6.66 8.63 10.27
CA LYS A 59 6.73 8.47 11.73
C LYS A 59 8.06 8.92 12.31
N LYS A 60 9.19 8.64 11.65
CA LYS A 60 10.50 9.15 12.08
C LYS A 60 10.56 10.67 12.06
N HIS A 61 9.96 11.32 11.06
CA HIS A 61 9.85 12.77 11.01
C HIS A 61 8.95 13.32 12.14
N HIS A 62 7.81 12.69 12.44
CA HIS A 62 6.93 13.10 13.54
C HIS A 62 7.55 12.89 14.94
N VAL A 63 8.42 11.89 15.10
CA VAL A 63 9.13 11.63 16.38
C VAL A 63 10.24 12.65 16.65
N GLY A 64 10.79 13.28 15.61
CA GLY A 64 11.83 14.31 15.73
C GLY A 64 11.33 15.69 16.21
N GLU A 65 10.03 15.94 16.21
CA GLU A 65 9.41 17.22 16.61
C GLU A 65 8.93 17.24 18.08
N LYS A 66 9.41 16.31 18.90
CA LYS A 66 9.25 16.38 20.37
C LYS A 66 10.56 16.84 21.01
N LYS A 67 10.83 18.14 21.01
CA LYS A 67 11.76 18.75 21.96
C LYS A 67 11.39 20.19 22.25
#